data_AF-A0A930J6A2-F1
#
_entry.id   AF-A0A930J6A2-F1
#
_cell.length_a   1.000
_cell.length_b   1.000
_cell.length_c   1.000
_cell.angle_alpha   90.00
_cell.angle_beta   90.00
_cell.angle_gamma   90.00
#
_symmetry.space_group_name_H-M   'P 1'
#
loop_
_entity.id
_entity.type
_entity.pdbx_description
1 polymer ?
#
loop_
_entity_poly.entity_id
_entity_poly.type
_entity_poly.pdbx_seq_one_letter_code
_entity_poly.pdbx_strand_id
1 'polypeptide(L)'
;MRLKYAFLLSIFCVIILSCTDKKPVSLAKELSVQQEDSVPVKKVDSVKVAKKQPLTYKILVPFAYRFCNPDTLINKNWVELYKDGKDYYVGKACYSIQKKEDACVGGMTPHLSGKRNTILFVNQLPINLGKVKTADVEISDTTFLAPGTTSSFTFAGKHYKLEAKAQGEDVYNNYTLLLNGERICREAEVDGAYFRLLFAGDLDGDGKLDLVLSLPLHYENLRVALFLSSCAPPGLQMGKVAEIEDDFSC
;
A
#
# COMPACT_ATOMS: atom_id res chain seq x y z
N MET A 1 -24.11 -49.47 -38.76
CA MET A 1 -24.74 -48.24 -38.23
C MET A 1 -23.85 -47.06 -38.60
N ARG A 2 -24.22 -46.32 -39.66
CA ARG A 2 -23.47 -45.16 -40.17
C ARG A 2 -24.13 -43.91 -39.63
N LEU A 3 -23.41 -43.08 -38.86
CA LEU A 3 -23.89 -41.77 -38.47
C LEU A 3 -22.91 -40.71 -38.99
N LYS A 4 -23.44 -39.89 -39.89
CA LYS A 4 -22.81 -38.74 -40.53
C LYS A 4 -22.94 -37.55 -39.58
N TYR A 5 -21.87 -36.79 -39.34
CA TYR A 5 -21.99 -35.38 -38.98
C TYR A 5 -20.94 -34.57 -39.75
N ALA A 6 -21.45 -33.81 -40.70
CA ALA A 6 -20.73 -32.73 -41.37
C ALA A 6 -20.73 -31.52 -40.42
N PHE A 7 -19.57 -30.91 -40.20
CA PHE A 7 -19.46 -29.61 -39.56
C PHE A 7 -18.97 -28.61 -40.61
N LEU A 8 -19.91 -27.79 -41.06
CA LEU A 8 -19.73 -26.62 -41.91
C LEU A 8 -19.95 -25.43 -40.99
N LEU A 9 -18.94 -24.57 -40.77
CA LEU A 9 -19.22 -23.19 -40.36
C LEU A 9 -18.14 -22.25 -40.90
N SER A 10 -18.64 -21.25 -41.61
CA SER A 10 -17.94 -20.23 -42.40
C SER A 10 -17.63 -18.99 -41.55
N ILE A 11 -16.39 -18.53 -41.65
CA ILE A 11 -15.88 -17.15 -41.76
C ILE A 11 -16.81 -16.00 -41.29
N PHE A 12 -16.33 -15.22 -40.32
CA PHE A 12 -16.57 -13.77 -40.28
C PHE A 12 -15.31 -13.03 -39.80
N CYS A 13 -14.58 -12.44 -40.76
CA CYS A 13 -13.55 -11.43 -40.53
C CYS A 13 -14.24 -10.08 -40.30
N VAL A 14 -13.84 -9.35 -39.26
CA VAL A 14 -14.02 -7.89 -39.21
C VAL A 14 -12.68 -7.26 -38.86
N ILE A 15 -12.02 -6.79 -39.91
CA ILE A 15 -10.90 -5.86 -39.84
C ILE A 15 -11.52 -4.47 -40.00
N ILE A 16 -11.38 -3.61 -38.99
CA ILE A 16 -11.61 -2.17 -39.15
C ILE A 16 -10.25 -1.47 -39.21
N LEU A 17 -9.79 -1.24 -40.45
CA LEU A 17 -8.88 -0.15 -40.76
C LEU A 17 -9.66 1.17 -40.66
N SER A 18 -9.09 2.18 -40.02
CA SER A 18 -9.43 3.57 -40.33
C SER A 18 -8.18 4.44 -40.29
N CYS A 19 -8.20 5.46 -41.14
CA CYS A 19 -7.07 5.98 -41.90
C CYS A 19 -6.13 6.92 -41.15
N THR A 20 -4.90 6.92 -41.64
CA THR A 20 -3.80 7.85 -41.44
C THR A 20 -4.01 9.23 -42.09
N ASP A 21 -3.40 10.21 -41.43
CA ASP A 21 -2.72 11.42 -41.93
C ASP A 21 -3.50 12.55 -42.62
N LYS A 22 -3.34 13.76 -42.05
CA LYS A 22 -2.45 14.81 -42.60
C LYS A 22 -2.38 16.03 -41.66
N LYS A 23 -1.16 16.40 -41.25
CA LYS A 23 -0.81 17.80 -40.94
C LYS A 23 -0.61 18.56 -42.27
N PRO A 24 -0.82 19.88 -42.27
CA PRO A 24 0.36 20.73 -42.40
C PRO A 24 0.41 21.88 -41.40
N VAL A 25 1.65 22.27 -41.14
CA VAL A 25 2.12 23.42 -40.36
C VAL A 25 1.90 24.71 -41.13
N SER A 26 1.57 25.81 -40.44
CA SER A 26 2.08 27.13 -40.83
C SER A 26 2.43 27.94 -39.58
N LEU A 27 3.62 28.54 -39.63
CA LEU A 27 4.25 29.33 -38.59
C LEU A 27 4.37 30.77 -39.11
N ALA A 28 3.91 31.70 -38.29
CA ALA A 28 4.17 33.14 -38.19
C ALA A 28 4.34 34.02 -39.46
N LYS A 29 3.54 35.11 -39.52
CA LYS A 29 4.08 36.45 -39.75
C LYS A 29 3.17 37.54 -39.14
N GLU A 30 3.85 38.52 -38.58
CA GLU A 30 3.41 39.61 -37.69
C GLU A 30 3.03 40.89 -38.47
N LEU A 31 2.42 41.85 -37.73
CA LEU A 31 2.15 43.29 -38.01
C LEU A 31 0.82 43.56 -38.77
N SER A 32 -0.09 44.46 -38.33
CA SER A 32 0.08 45.70 -37.58
C SER A 32 -1.28 46.32 -37.14
N VAL A 33 -1.17 47.32 -36.26
CA VAL A 33 -2.07 48.45 -35.96
C VAL A 33 -3.05 48.32 -34.78
N GLN A 34 -2.82 49.24 -33.85
CA GLN A 34 -3.49 49.51 -32.59
C GLN A 34 -4.90 50.08 -32.79
N GLN A 35 -5.81 49.75 -31.87
CA GLN A 35 -6.59 50.78 -31.16
C GLN A 35 -7.06 50.22 -29.82
N GLU A 36 -6.73 50.95 -28.75
CA GLU A 36 -7.16 50.68 -27.37
C GLU A 36 -8.67 50.83 -27.23
N ASP A 37 -9.30 49.89 -26.52
CA ASP A 37 -10.39 50.24 -25.62
C ASP A 37 -10.24 49.42 -24.34
N SER A 38 -9.91 50.15 -23.28
CA SER A 38 -9.54 49.64 -21.97
C SER A 38 -10.77 49.35 -21.11
N VAL A 39 -10.98 48.08 -20.75
CA VAL A 39 -11.80 47.67 -19.60
C VAL A 39 -10.91 46.79 -18.71
N PRO A 40 -10.73 47.11 -17.41
CA PRO A 40 -9.84 46.34 -16.56
C PRO A 40 -10.52 45.03 -16.14
N VAL A 41 -10.24 43.96 -16.89
CA VAL A 41 -10.52 42.59 -16.45
C VAL A 41 -9.56 42.30 -15.30
N LYS A 42 -10.10 42.18 -14.08
CA LYS A 42 -9.37 41.64 -12.93
C LYS A 42 -8.77 40.30 -13.34
N LYS A 43 -7.44 40.25 -13.44
CA LYS A 43 -6.69 38.99 -13.47
C LYS A 43 -7.05 38.24 -12.19
N VAL A 44 -7.87 37.20 -12.34
CA VAL A 44 -7.94 36.14 -11.34
C VAL A 44 -6.56 35.52 -11.37
N ASP A 45 -5.78 35.78 -10.32
CA ASP A 45 -4.54 35.09 -10.06
C ASP A 45 -4.87 33.60 -10.11
N SER A 46 -4.41 32.96 -11.17
CA SER A 46 -4.47 31.52 -11.31
C SER A 46 -3.55 31.00 -10.22
N VAL A 47 -4.16 30.64 -9.08
CA VAL A 47 -3.48 29.93 -8.01
C VAL A 47 -2.80 28.75 -8.68
N LYS A 48 -1.48 28.83 -8.82
CA LYS A 48 -0.66 27.67 -9.17
C LYS A 48 -0.89 26.70 -8.02
N VAL A 49 -1.84 25.79 -8.20
CA VAL A 49 -1.95 24.58 -7.41
C VAL A 49 -0.63 23.87 -7.65
N ALA A 50 0.31 24.06 -6.73
CA ALA A 50 1.56 23.35 -6.73
C ALA A 50 1.18 21.87 -6.77
N LYS A 51 1.45 21.20 -7.89
CA LYS A 51 1.33 19.75 -7.98
C LYS A 51 2.31 19.20 -6.96
N LYS A 52 1.79 18.89 -5.76
CA LYS A 52 2.54 18.24 -4.69
C LYS A 52 3.17 17.01 -5.32
N GLN A 53 4.48 16.89 -5.28
CA GLN A 53 5.14 15.65 -5.72
C GLN A 53 4.49 14.49 -4.97
N PRO A 54 4.19 13.37 -5.65
CA PRO A 54 3.63 12.21 -4.99
C PRO A 54 4.57 11.79 -3.85
N LEU A 55 4.00 11.66 -2.65
CA LEU A 55 4.76 11.24 -1.48
C LEU A 55 5.34 9.85 -1.74
N THR A 56 6.64 9.69 -1.52
CA THR A 56 7.30 8.37 -1.60
C THR A 56 7.44 7.85 -0.18
N TYR A 57 6.51 7.00 0.21
CA TYR A 57 6.50 6.40 1.54
C TYR A 57 7.59 5.32 1.66
N LYS A 58 8.19 5.29 2.84
CA LYS A 58 9.13 4.29 3.33
C LYS A 58 8.67 3.91 4.72
N ILE A 59 8.76 2.63 5.02
CA ILE A 59 8.37 2.08 6.31
C ILE A 59 9.48 1.25 6.92
N LEU A 60 9.48 1.19 8.24
CA LEU A 60 10.22 0.23 9.04
C LEU A 60 9.32 -0.26 10.16
N VAL A 61 9.68 -1.37 10.80
CA VAL A 61 9.03 -1.90 11.98
C VAL A 61 10.11 -2.22 13.02
N PRO A 62 9.76 -2.36 14.31
CA PRO A 62 10.71 -2.88 15.29
C PRO A 62 11.19 -4.29 14.89
N PHE A 63 12.46 -4.43 14.52
CA PHE A 63 13.02 -5.69 14.02
C PHE A 63 14.56 -5.71 14.07
N ALA A 64 15.14 -6.90 14.01
CA ALA A 64 16.57 -7.16 13.83
C ALA A 64 16.90 -7.27 12.33
N TYR A 65 17.32 -6.18 11.71
CA TYR A 65 17.47 -6.12 10.26
C TYR A 65 18.83 -6.67 9.81
N ARG A 66 18.85 -7.73 8.98
CA ARG A 66 20.08 -8.36 8.48
C ARG A 66 20.51 -7.77 7.14
N PHE A 67 19.54 -7.51 6.26
CA PHE A 67 19.80 -7.01 4.91
C PHE A 67 19.55 -5.51 4.77
N CYS A 68 18.68 -4.95 5.60
CA CYS A 68 18.42 -3.51 5.68
C CYS A 68 19.26 -2.85 6.78
N ASN A 69 19.79 -1.65 6.54
CA ASN A 69 20.38 -0.84 7.61
C ASN A 69 19.42 0.29 8.02
N PRO A 70 18.65 0.13 9.12
CA PRO A 70 17.65 1.12 9.53
C PRO A 70 18.27 2.50 9.81
N ASP A 71 19.53 2.55 10.26
CA ASP A 71 20.24 3.78 10.64
C ASP A 71 20.45 4.74 9.46
N THR A 72 20.42 4.22 8.24
CA THR A 72 20.53 5.02 7.01
C THR A 72 19.18 5.54 6.51
N LEU A 73 18.08 5.07 7.08
CA LEU A 73 16.72 5.31 6.60
C LEU A 73 15.92 6.19 7.56
N ILE A 74 15.80 5.77 8.81
CA ILE A 74 14.96 6.46 9.80
C ILE A 74 15.67 7.69 10.36
N ASN A 75 14.91 8.77 10.57
CA ASN A 75 15.42 9.99 11.16
C ASN A 75 14.32 10.72 11.95
N LYS A 76 14.68 11.85 12.56
CA LYS A 76 13.78 12.67 13.41
C LYS A 76 12.49 13.17 12.74
N ASN A 77 12.39 13.13 11.41
CA ASN A 77 11.21 13.56 10.68
C ASN A 77 10.18 12.44 10.51
N TRP A 78 10.53 11.20 10.85
CA TRP A 78 9.61 10.07 10.79
C TRP A 78 8.60 10.13 11.95
N VAL A 79 7.46 9.51 11.71
CA VAL A 79 6.45 9.25 12.73
C VAL A 79 6.40 7.76 13.02
N GLU A 80 5.77 7.41 14.13
CA GLU A 80 5.44 6.03 14.45
C GLU A 80 3.94 5.89 14.75
N LEU A 81 3.36 4.80 14.28
CA LEU A 81 2.10 4.24 14.73
C LEU A 81 2.41 3.33 15.92
N TYR A 82 1.75 3.56 17.05
CA TYR A 82 1.90 2.75 18.26
C TYR A 82 0.56 2.55 18.96
N LYS A 83 0.48 1.46 19.72
CA LYS A 83 -0.68 1.13 20.55
C LYS A 83 -0.43 1.60 21.99
N ASP A 84 -1.46 2.14 22.63
CA ASP A 84 -1.47 2.44 24.07
C ASP A 84 -2.81 1.97 24.65
N GLY A 85 -2.76 0.92 25.47
CA GLY A 85 -3.95 0.18 25.88
C GLY A 85 -4.73 -0.39 24.69
N LYS A 86 -5.98 0.07 24.53
CA LYS A 86 -6.87 -0.31 23.40
C LYS A 86 -6.82 0.66 22.23
N ASP A 87 -6.20 1.82 22.43
CA ASP A 87 -6.18 2.92 21.48
C ASP A 87 -4.88 2.91 20.66
N TYR A 88 -4.92 3.57 19.51
CA TYR A 88 -3.79 3.71 18.61
C TYR A 88 -3.48 5.19 18.39
N TYR A 89 -2.20 5.48 18.23
CA TYR A 89 -1.69 6.84 18.16
C TYR A 89 -0.63 6.96 17.07
N VAL A 90 -0.55 8.14 16.47
CA VAL A 90 0.60 8.56 15.68
C VAL A 90 1.37 9.62 16.45
N GLY A 91 2.68 9.41 16.61
CA GLY A 91 3.59 10.32 17.28
C GLY A 91 4.88 10.49 16.50
N LYS A 92 5.75 11.43 16.90
CA LYS A 92 7.14 11.44 16.42
C LYS A 92 7.79 10.10 16.73
N ALA A 93 8.56 9.56 15.78
CA ALA A 93 9.22 8.27 15.95
C ALA A 93 10.12 8.30 17.20
N CYS A 94 9.85 7.41 18.16
CA CYS A 94 10.60 7.29 19.40
C CYS A 94 11.26 5.91 19.42
N TYR A 95 12.52 5.84 18.99
CA TYR A 95 13.20 4.58 18.73
C TYR A 95 14.63 4.56 19.28
N SER A 96 15.23 3.38 19.26
CA SER A 96 16.67 3.16 19.42
C SER A 96 17.15 2.13 18.41
N ILE A 97 18.39 2.28 17.95
CA ILE A 97 19.07 1.27 17.14
C ILE A 97 20.29 0.80 17.94
N GLN A 98 20.41 -0.51 18.12
CA GLN A 98 21.54 -1.15 18.81
C GLN A 98 22.07 -2.28 17.95
N LYS A 99 23.40 -2.42 17.86
CA LYS A 99 24.00 -3.61 17.27
C LYS A 99 24.05 -4.71 18.33
N LYS A 100 23.46 -5.86 18.03
CA LYS A 100 23.47 -7.04 18.91
C LYS A 100 23.94 -8.24 18.11
N GLU A 101 24.51 -9.21 18.82
CA GLU A 101 24.93 -10.46 18.20
C GLU A 101 23.72 -11.23 17.66
N ASP A 102 23.88 -11.78 16.47
CA ASP A 102 22.90 -12.59 15.76
C ASP A 102 23.56 -13.91 15.39
N ALA A 103 23.10 -14.97 16.05
CA ALA A 103 23.71 -16.29 15.98
C ALA A 103 23.63 -16.91 14.58
N CYS A 104 22.59 -16.58 13.80
CA CYS A 104 22.40 -17.18 12.49
C CYS A 104 23.36 -16.63 11.45
N VAL A 105 23.68 -15.34 11.52
CA VAL A 105 24.66 -14.71 10.61
C VAL A 105 26.09 -14.71 11.18
N GLY A 106 26.27 -15.06 12.45
CA GLY A 106 27.59 -15.06 13.10
C GLY A 106 28.21 -13.67 13.20
N GLY A 107 27.42 -12.65 13.55
CA GLY A 107 27.86 -11.25 13.52
C GLY A 107 26.94 -10.29 14.27
N MET A 108 27.18 -8.99 14.06
CA MET A 108 26.42 -7.92 14.71
C MET A 108 25.31 -7.39 13.78
N THR A 109 24.05 -7.54 14.20
CA THR A 109 22.86 -7.10 13.46
C THR A 109 22.24 -5.86 14.10
N PRO A 110 21.89 -4.80 13.33
CA PRO A 110 21.18 -3.64 13.85
C PRO A 110 19.74 -4.00 14.25
N HIS A 111 19.44 -3.82 15.52
CA HIS A 111 18.11 -3.98 16.10
C HIS A 111 17.45 -2.61 16.24
N LEU A 112 16.42 -2.36 15.43
CA LEU A 112 15.53 -1.21 15.59
C LEU A 112 14.45 -1.57 16.61
N SER A 113 14.30 -0.75 17.65
CA SER A 113 13.26 -0.93 18.66
C SER A 113 12.48 0.36 18.85
N GLY A 114 11.16 0.24 18.95
CA GLY A 114 10.30 1.30 19.46
C GLY A 114 10.45 1.43 20.98
N LYS A 115 10.36 2.65 21.50
CA LYS A 115 10.29 2.93 22.95
C LYS A 115 8.85 2.90 23.47
N ARG A 116 7.89 2.71 22.57
CA ARG A 116 6.47 2.48 22.83
C ARG A 116 6.10 1.13 22.23
N ASN A 117 4.83 0.71 22.38
CA ASN A 117 4.31 -0.46 21.67
C ASN A 117 4.12 -0.14 20.18
N THR A 118 5.23 0.04 19.49
CA THR A 118 5.31 0.54 18.11
C THR A 118 4.99 -0.56 17.12
N ILE A 119 4.13 -0.24 16.16
CA ILE A 119 3.69 -1.13 15.09
C ILE A 119 4.45 -0.81 13.80
N LEU A 120 4.57 0.48 13.47
CA LEU A 120 5.11 0.93 12.18
C LEU A 120 5.78 2.29 12.33
N PHE A 121 6.97 2.45 11.74
CA PHE A 121 7.60 3.74 11.49
C PHE A 121 7.35 4.14 10.03
N VAL A 122 6.98 5.40 9.78
CA VAL A 122 6.65 5.89 8.43
C VAL A 122 7.25 7.28 8.22
N ASN A 123 7.81 7.53 7.03
CA ASN A 123 8.21 8.89 6.64
C ASN A 123 7.01 9.67 6.06
N GLN A 124 7.00 11.00 6.27
CA GLN A 124 6.13 11.92 5.52
C GLN A 124 4.61 11.63 5.56
N LEU A 125 4.12 10.91 6.58
CA LEU A 125 2.69 10.64 6.76
C LEU A 125 1.94 11.95 7.05
N PRO A 126 0.93 12.33 6.24
CA PRO A 126 0.32 13.66 6.31
C PRO A 126 -0.77 13.78 7.40
N ILE A 127 -0.52 13.22 8.59
CA ILE A 127 -1.50 13.15 9.68
C ILE A 127 -1.13 14.06 10.87
N ASN A 128 -2.15 14.52 11.59
CA ASN A 128 -1.98 15.15 12.88
C ASN A 128 -1.51 14.12 13.93
N LEU A 129 -0.53 14.49 14.74
CA LEU A 129 -0.09 13.65 15.84
C LEU A 129 -1.20 13.52 16.89
N GLY A 130 -1.34 12.34 17.49
CA GLY A 130 -2.34 12.06 18.50
C GLY A 130 -3.08 10.74 18.23
N LYS A 131 -4.28 10.64 18.80
CA LYS A 131 -5.13 9.46 18.69
C LYS A 131 -5.62 9.28 17.26
N VAL A 132 -5.53 8.06 16.76
CA VAL A 132 -5.97 7.66 15.42
C VAL A 132 -7.36 7.04 15.50
N LYS A 133 -8.20 7.29 14.49
CA LYS A 133 -9.48 6.59 14.35
C LYS A 133 -9.21 5.17 13.89
N THR A 134 -9.73 4.18 14.60
CA THR A 134 -9.50 2.76 14.28
C THR A 134 -10.81 2.04 13.94
N ALA A 135 -10.68 0.97 13.18
CA ALA A 135 -11.76 0.03 12.97
C ALA A 135 -12.11 -0.70 14.26
N ASP A 136 -13.35 -1.14 14.38
CA ASP A 136 -13.81 -2.03 15.45
C ASP A 136 -13.37 -3.47 15.14
N VAL A 137 -12.08 -3.73 15.35
CA VAL A 137 -11.45 -5.03 15.14
C VAL A 137 -10.43 -5.30 16.24
N GLU A 138 -10.49 -6.49 16.81
CA GLU A 138 -9.49 -6.93 17.78
C GLU A 138 -8.24 -7.44 17.07
N ILE A 139 -7.13 -6.71 17.25
CA ILE A 139 -5.82 -7.07 16.72
C ILE A 139 -4.94 -7.54 17.88
N SER A 140 -4.50 -8.78 17.76
CA SER A 140 -3.61 -9.47 18.69
C SER A 140 -2.51 -10.21 17.92
N ASP A 141 -1.44 -10.61 18.61
CA ASP A 141 -0.35 -11.38 18.01
C ASP A 141 -0.80 -12.77 17.51
N THR A 142 -1.96 -13.23 17.99
CA THR A 142 -2.60 -14.50 17.61
C THR A 142 -3.67 -14.33 16.52
N THR A 143 -3.94 -13.11 16.07
CA THR A 143 -4.93 -12.84 15.01
C THR A 143 -4.29 -13.08 13.64
N PHE A 144 -4.35 -14.32 13.17
CA PHE A 144 -3.87 -14.71 11.84
C PHE A 144 -4.97 -14.61 10.79
N LEU A 145 -4.60 -14.15 9.60
CA LEU A 145 -5.45 -14.17 8.41
C LEU A 145 -5.22 -15.48 7.65
N ALA A 146 -5.34 -16.62 8.32
CA ALA A 146 -5.12 -17.94 7.71
C ALA A 146 -6.10 -18.22 6.55
N PRO A 147 -5.73 -19.00 5.52
CA PRO A 147 -6.64 -19.33 4.43
C PRO A 147 -7.98 -19.90 4.93
N GLY A 148 -9.09 -19.45 4.36
CA GLY A 148 -10.44 -19.82 4.78
C GLY A 148 -11.03 -18.94 5.90
N THR A 149 -10.23 -18.07 6.53
CA THR A 149 -10.71 -17.15 7.55
C THR A 149 -11.33 -15.89 6.96
N THR A 150 -12.23 -15.27 7.72
CA THR A 150 -12.83 -13.97 7.42
C THR A 150 -12.81 -13.13 8.69
N SER A 151 -12.27 -11.90 8.58
CA SER A 151 -12.39 -10.86 9.61
C SER A 151 -13.39 -9.82 9.16
N SER A 152 -14.45 -9.60 9.95
CA SER A 152 -15.45 -8.57 9.70
C SER A 152 -15.35 -7.47 10.73
N PHE A 153 -15.35 -6.22 10.28
CA PHE A 153 -15.22 -5.06 11.15
C PHE A 153 -15.90 -3.84 10.55
N THR A 154 -16.12 -2.82 11.39
CA THR A 154 -16.72 -1.56 10.97
C THR A 154 -15.70 -0.43 11.12
N PHE A 155 -15.64 0.46 10.14
CA PHE A 155 -14.87 1.69 10.21
C PHE A 155 -15.67 2.85 9.63
N ALA A 156 -15.77 3.96 10.38
CA ALA A 156 -16.53 5.15 9.98
C ALA A 156 -17.97 4.83 9.48
N GLY A 157 -18.64 3.87 10.13
CA GLY A 157 -19.99 3.41 9.78
C GLY A 157 -20.09 2.51 8.55
N LYS A 158 -18.97 2.17 7.90
CA LYS A 158 -18.91 1.21 6.78
C LYS A 158 -18.47 -0.15 7.26
N HIS A 159 -19.14 -1.19 6.76
CA HIS A 159 -18.76 -2.57 7.01
C HIS A 159 -17.67 -3.03 6.04
N TYR A 160 -16.68 -3.73 6.57
CA TYR A 160 -15.58 -4.32 5.83
C TYR A 160 -15.48 -5.81 6.13
N LYS A 161 -15.15 -6.58 5.09
CA LYS A 161 -14.89 -8.01 5.16
C LYS A 161 -13.53 -8.30 4.56
N LEU A 162 -12.58 -8.72 5.40
CA LEU A 162 -11.24 -9.13 4.99
C LEU A 162 -11.17 -10.66 4.97
N GLU A 163 -11.02 -11.23 3.77
CA GLU A 163 -10.97 -12.68 3.54
C GLU A 163 -9.57 -13.11 3.12
N ALA A 164 -9.12 -14.25 3.64
CA ALA A 164 -7.90 -14.91 3.24
C ALA A 164 -8.21 -16.20 2.46
N LYS A 165 -7.59 -16.38 1.29
CA LYS A 165 -7.79 -17.56 0.42
C LYS A 165 -6.46 -18.06 -0.10
N ALA A 166 -6.26 -19.36 -0.11
CA ALA A 166 -5.12 -20.02 -0.74
C ALA A 166 -5.49 -21.46 -1.12
N GLN A 167 -4.58 -22.14 -1.80
CA GLN A 167 -4.64 -23.58 -2.10
C GLN A 167 -3.44 -24.27 -1.44
N GLY A 168 -3.61 -25.48 -0.90
CA GLY A 168 -2.56 -26.19 -0.16
C GLY A 168 -2.71 -26.08 1.35
N GLU A 169 -1.82 -26.75 2.09
CA GLU A 169 -1.87 -26.85 3.56
C GLU A 169 -0.57 -26.36 4.22
N ASP A 170 0.59 -26.85 3.78
CA ASP A 170 1.90 -26.42 4.28
C ASP A 170 2.52 -25.32 3.40
N VAL A 171 2.42 -25.52 2.07
CA VAL A 171 2.80 -24.55 1.05
C VAL A 171 1.54 -24.00 0.42
N TYR A 172 1.25 -22.73 0.69
CA TYR A 172 0.07 -22.03 0.19
C TYR A 172 0.32 -21.42 -1.17
N ASN A 173 -0.35 -21.96 -2.19
CA ASN A 173 -0.39 -21.41 -3.52
C ASN A 173 -1.47 -20.34 -3.64
N ASN A 174 -1.15 -19.25 -4.34
CA ASN A 174 -2.08 -18.15 -4.63
C ASN A 174 -2.70 -17.52 -3.38
N TYR A 175 -1.92 -17.36 -2.31
CA TYR A 175 -2.40 -16.76 -1.07
C TYR A 175 -2.82 -15.31 -1.31
N THR A 176 -4.13 -15.07 -1.25
CA THR A 176 -4.80 -13.84 -1.64
C THR A 176 -5.57 -13.26 -0.46
N LEU A 177 -5.42 -11.95 -0.24
CA LEU A 177 -6.32 -11.18 0.64
C LEU A 177 -7.34 -10.41 -0.20
N LEU A 178 -8.60 -10.51 0.20
CA LEU A 178 -9.73 -9.80 -0.40
C LEU A 178 -10.37 -8.87 0.63
N LEU A 179 -10.48 -7.58 0.32
CA LEU A 179 -11.26 -6.62 1.10
C LEU A 179 -12.58 -6.34 0.36
N ASN A 180 -13.71 -6.72 0.96
CA ASN A 180 -15.04 -6.63 0.34
C ASN A 180 -15.10 -7.32 -1.04
N GLY A 181 -14.39 -8.44 -1.19
CA GLY A 181 -14.28 -9.18 -2.45
C GLY A 181 -13.25 -8.62 -3.44
N GLU A 182 -12.69 -7.44 -3.21
CA GLU A 182 -11.61 -6.86 -4.03
C GLU A 182 -10.24 -7.34 -3.56
N ARG A 183 -9.41 -7.81 -4.49
CA ARG A 183 -8.05 -8.26 -4.16
C ARG A 183 -7.13 -7.09 -3.82
N ILE A 184 -6.58 -7.12 -2.60
CA ILE A 184 -5.60 -6.14 -2.13
C ILE A 184 -4.15 -6.65 -2.20
N CYS A 185 -3.93 -7.96 -2.06
CA CYS A 185 -2.64 -8.60 -2.33
C CYS A 185 -2.84 -10.05 -2.78
N ARG A 186 -1.82 -10.58 -3.48
CA ARG A 186 -1.71 -12.01 -3.81
C ARG A 186 -0.24 -12.36 -3.91
N GLU A 187 0.15 -13.41 -3.22
CA GLU A 187 1.45 -14.05 -3.39
C GLU A 187 1.29 -15.36 -4.13
N ALA A 188 2.28 -15.69 -4.96
CA ALA A 188 2.26 -16.91 -5.75
C ALA A 188 2.36 -18.15 -4.84
N GLU A 189 3.23 -18.07 -3.85
CA GLU A 189 3.55 -19.13 -2.90
C GLU A 189 3.89 -18.51 -1.54
N VAL A 190 3.47 -19.17 -0.45
CA VAL A 190 3.85 -18.84 0.93
C VAL A 190 4.08 -20.15 1.68
N ASP A 191 5.25 -20.31 2.29
CA ASP A 191 5.69 -21.56 2.93
C ASP A 191 5.63 -21.47 4.47
N GLY A 192 4.72 -22.22 5.08
CA GLY A 192 4.64 -22.34 6.54
C GLY A 192 4.36 -21.02 7.28
N ALA A 193 3.76 -20.02 6.61
CA ALA A 193 3.48 -18.71 7.19
C ALA A 193 2.07 -18.22 6.92
N TYR A 194 1.58 -17.36 7.83
CA TYR A 194 0.28 -16.71 7.72
C TYR A 194 0.42 -15.19 7.66
N PHE A 195 -0.45 -14.57 6.87
CA PHE A 195 -0.60 -13.13 6.89
C PHE A 195 -1.26 -12.66 8.19
N ARG A 196 -1.03 -11.41 8.58
CA ARG A 196 -1.63 -10.80 9.77
C ARG A 196 -2.07 -9.38 9.51
N LEU A 197 -3.18 -8.99 10.15
CA LEU A 197 -3.61 -7.60 10.25
C LEU A 197 -2.88 -6.94 11.41
N LEU A 198 -2.05 -5.93 11.15
CA LEU A 198 -1.31 -5.20 12.18
C LEU A 198 -2.03 -3.91 12.60
N PHE A 199 -2.79 -3.31 11.69
CA PHE A 199 -3.59 -2.11 11.96
C PHE A 199 -4.72 -1.95 10.93
N ALA A 200 -5.85 -1.42 11.38
CA ALA A 200 -6.97 -0.97 10.55
C ALA A 200 -7.56 0.34 11.11
N GLY A 201 -7.60 1.39 10.30
CA GLY A 201 -8.03 2.74 10.72
C GLY A 201 -7.61 3.82 9.72
N ASP A 202 -7.60 5.09 10.11
CA ASP A 202 -7.29 6.22 9.22
C ASP A 202 -5.90 6.80 9.54
N LEU A 203 -4.88 6.43 8.76
CA LEU A 203 -3.47 6.79 9.01
C LEU A 203 -3.02 8.06 8.32
N ASP A 204 -3.74 8.53 7.31
CA ASP A 204 -3.40 9.76 6.61
C ASP A 204 -4.40 10.91 6.82
N GLY A 205 -5.45 10.66 7.60
CA GLY A 205 -6.43 11.66 8.02
C GLY A 205 -7.54 11.93 7.00
N ASP A 206 -7.69 11.10 5.97
CA ASP A 206 -8.71 11.27 4.93
C ASP A 206 -10.11 10.74 5.33
N GLY A 207 -10.20 10.10 6.51
CA GLY A 207 -11.44 9.54 7.05
C GLY A 207 -11.85 8.20 6.44
N LYS A 208 -10.99 7.55 5.66
CA LYS A 208 -11.21 6.22 5.06
C LYS A 208 -10.27 5.18 5.68
N LEU A 209 -10.54 3.92 5.34
CA LEU A 209 -9.83 2.78 5.90
C LEU A 209 -8.47 2.61 5.23
N ASP A 210 -7.44 2.61 6.06
CA ASP A 210 -6.06 2.23 5.75
C ASP A 210 -5.69 0.95 6.52
N LEU A 211 -4.71 0.22 5.99
CA LEU A 211 -4.28 -1.07 6.55
C LEU A 211 -2.77 -1.16 6.67
N VAL A 212 -2.31 -1.82 7.73
CA VAL A 212 -0.93 -2.33 7.83
C VAL A 212 -1.01 -3.84 7.94
N LEU A 213 -0.31 -4.55 7.05
CA LEU A 213 -0.37 -6.00 6.94
C LEU A 213 1.03 -6.62 7.04
N SER A 214 1.15 -7.69 7.80
CA SER A 214 2.30 -8.60 7.73
C SER A 214 2.02 -9.63 6.65
N LEU A 215 2.90 -9.72 5.65
CA LEU A 215 2.75 -10.53 4.44
C LEU A 215 4.00 -11.42 4.18
N PRO A 216 4.46 -12.21 5.18
CA PRO A 216 5.65 -13.03 5.03
C PRO A 216 5.49 -14.06 3.90
N LEU A 217 6.58 -14.35 3.20
CA LEU A 217 6.64 -15.43 2.20
C LEU A 217 7.01 -16.78 2.82
N HIS A 218 7.65 -16.79 3.98
CA HIS A 218 7.90 -17.99 4.79
C HIS A 218 8.04 -17.63 6.27
N TYR A 219 8.14 -18.64 7.15
CA TYR A 219 8.15 -18.44 8.61
C TYR A 219 9.35 -17.64 9.15
N GLU A 220 10.42 -17.52 8.35
CA GLU A 220 11.64 -16.72 8.63
C GLU A 220 11.76 -15.47 7.77
N ASN A 221 10.62 -14.92 7.31
CA ASN A 221 10.57 -13.71 6.50
C ASN A 221 9.90 -12.57 7.28
N LEU A 222 10.58 -11.43 7.42
CA LEU A 222 9.93 -10.18 7.75
C LEU A 222 9.38 -9.60 6.45
N ARG A 223 8.08 -9.44 6.35
CA ARG A 223 7.49 -8.59 5.31
C ARG A 223 6.26 -7.87 5.83
N VAL A 224 6.27 -6.55 5.72
CA VAL A 224 5.18 -5.66 6.17
C VAL A 224 4.88 -4.64 5.07
N ALA A 225 3.60 -4.42 4.80
CA ALA A 225 3.14 -3.47 3.80
C ALA A 225 2.12 -2.48 4.39
N LEU A 226 2.23 -1.23 3.94
CA LEU A 226 1.29 -0.15 4.25
C LEU A 226 0.38 0.08 3.03
N PHE A 227 -0.92 0.07 3.29
CA PHE A 227 -1.96 0.36 2.31
C PHE A 227 -2.73 1.60 2.74
N LEU A 228 -2.78 2.61 1.87
CA LEU A 228 -3.58 3.81 2.06
C LEU A 228 -4.70 3.84 1.03
N SER A 229 -5.92 4.10 1.47
CA SER A 229 -7.08 4.23 0.58
C SER A 229 -7.05 5.52 -0.24
N SER A 230 -6.45 6.59 0.30
CA SER A 230 -6.21 7.84 -0.43
C SER A 230 -5.28 7.69 -1.65
N CYS A 231 -4.45 6.63 -1.64
CA CYS A 231 -3.48 6.32 -2.67
C CYS A 231 -3.93 5.17 -3.58
N ALA A 232 -5.20 4.76 -3.49
CA ALA A 232 -5.75 3.69 -4.31
C ALA A 232 -5.74 4.08 -5.81
N PRO A 233 -5.25 3.21 -6.70
CA PRO A 233 -5.41 3.40 -8.14
C PRO A 233 -6.90 3.51 -8.53
N PRO A 234 -7.21 4.15 -9.68
CA PRO A 234 -8.59 4.26 -10.15
C PRO A 234 -9.29 2.90 -10.20
N GLY A 235 -10.44 2.80 -9.52
CA GLY A 235 -11.25 1.57 -9.47
C GLY A 235 -10.85 0.57 -8.39
N LEU A 236 -9.85 0.86 -7.56
CA LEU A 236 -9.46 0.06 -6.40
C LEU A 236 -9.80 0.79 -5.09
N GLN A 237 -9.97 0.02 -4.02
CA GLN A 237 -10.21 0.51 -2.65
C GLN A 237 -8.92 0.86 -1.92
N MET A 238 -7.82 0.18 -2.22
CA MET A 238 -6.55 0.30 -1.50
C MET A 238 -5.37 0.48 -2.46
N GLY A 239 -4.41 1.33 -2.08
CA GLY A 239 -3.11 1.41 -2.75
C GLY A 239 -2.00 0.97 -1.82
N LYS A 240 -1.18 -0.01 -2.23
CA LYS A 240 0.06 -0.35 -1.52
C LYS A 240 1.07 0.78 -1.74
N VAL A 241 1.42 1.50 -0.68
CA VAL A 241 2.27 2.70 -0.78
C VAL A 241 3.70 2.47 -0.33
N ALA A 242 3.93 1.46 0.51
CA ALA A 242 5.25 1.09 1.00
C ALA A 242 5.26 -0.37 1.44
N GLU A 243 6.44 -0.97 1.38
CA GLU A 243 6.73 -2.31 1.86
C GLU A 243 8.13 -2.33 2.45
N ILE A 244 8.34 -3.13 3.49
CA ILE A 244 9.65 -3.50 4.00
C ILE A 244 9.74 -5.02 4.02
N GLU A 245 10.90 -5.51 3.62
CA GLU A 245 11.23 -6.93 3.63
C GLU A 245 12.64 -7.12 4.22
N ASP A 246 12.81 -8.17 5.01
CA ASP A 246 14.09 -8.67 5.48
C ASP A 246 13.96 -10.18 5.69
N ASP A 247 15.03 -10.93 5.50
CA ASP A 247 15.04 -12.37 5.70
C ASP A 247 15.85 -12.67 6.95
N PHE A 248 15.31 -13.54 7.81
CA PHE A 248 15.97 -13.95 9.03
C PHE A 248 16.15 -15.46 9.12
N SER A 249 16.24 -16.12 7.97
CA SER A 249 16.49 -17.54 7.87
C SER A 249 17.85 -17.91 8.44
N CYS A 250 17.90 -19.09 9.04
CA CYS A 250 19.10 -19.73 9.58
C CYS A 250 19.24 -21.10 8.87
#